data_AF-A0A8D8EX26-F1
#
_entry.id   AF-A0A8D8EX26-F1
#
_cell.length_a   1.000
_cell.length_b   1.000
_cell.length_c   1.000
_cell.angle_alpha   90.00
_cell.angle_beta   90.00
_cell.angle_gamma   90.00
#
_symmetry.space_group_name_H-M   'P 1'
#
loop_
_entity.id
_entity.type
_entity.pdbx_description
1 polymer ?
#
loop_
_entity_poly.entity_id
_entity_poly.type
_entity_poly.pdbx_seq_one_letter_code
_entity_poly.pdbx_strand_id
1 'polypeptide(L)'
;MSVSTNISVEAPIESQIQEIAYDGTEIYQLPPTLSEHLAKCAAKIDFSKTANDIDLVQQSIKKEDEKKEEEGKDSAAHFQSSLWPWDSVRNKLKEAFTEVCVLSDVLAVAKEKRFMVLDPIPQEPPEVKPMVQVYARKKALASAANILLTGAERLKSANQ
;
A
#
# COMPACT_ATOMS: atom_id res chain seq x y z
N MET A 1 -29.97 -6.92 -1.84
CA MET A 1 -30.23 -5.47 -1.99
C MET A 1 -28.88 -4.82 -2.24
N SER A 2 -28.55 -4.49 -3.49
CA SER A 2 -27.27 -3.82 -3.83
C SER A 2 -27.37 -2.35 -3.45
N VAL A 3 -26.54 -1.91 -2.51
CA VAL A 3 -26.45 -0.50 -2.13
C VAL A 3 -25.66 0.22 -3.21
N SER A 4 -26.33 1.05 -4.01
CA SER A 4 -25.70 1.92 -5.00
C SER A 4 -24.93 3.02 -4.27
N THR A 5 -23.61 3.00 -4.36
CA THR A 5 -22.74 4.09 -3.87
C THR A 5 -22.75 5.24 -4.87
N ASN A 6 -23.07 6.44 -4.40
CA ASN A 6 -22.96 7.66 -5.20
C ASN A 6 -21.46 7.98 -5.40
N ILE A 7 -20.97 7.72 -6.61
CA ILE A 7 -19.61 8.10 -7.02
C ILE A 7 -19.73 9.44 -7.74
N SER A 8 -19.27 10.50 -7.10
CA SER A 8 -19.07 11.79 -7.76
C SER A 8 -17.70 11.78 -8.42
N VAL A 9 -17.65 11.78 -9.75
CA VAL A 9 -16.41 11.99 -10.51
C VAL A 9 -16.29 13.49 -10.71
N GLU A 10 -15.38 14.13 -9.98
CA GLU A 10 -14.99 15.51 -10.27
C GLU A 10 -14.22 15.51 -11.60
N ALA A 11 -14.70 16.27 -12.58
CA ALA A 11 -13.95 16.47 -13.81
C ALA A 11 -12.62 17.16 -13.46
N PRO A 12 -11.49 16.77 -14.07
CA PRO A 12 -10.25 17.51 -13.88
C PRO A 12 -10.54 18.99 -14.19
N ILE A 13 -10.20 19.87 -13.25
CA ILE A 13 -10.32 21.32 -13.45
C ILE A 13 -9.36 21.69 -14.58
N GLU A 14 -9.87 21.66 -15.81
CA GLU A 14 -9.13 22.12 -16.97
C GLU A 14 -9.23 23.66 -16.98
N SER A 15 -8.10 24.28 -16.62
CA SER A 15 -7.82 25.72 -16.69
C SER A 15 -8.48 26.58 -15.61
N GLN A 16 -7.70 27.00 -14.61
CA GLN A 16 -8.08 28.05 -13.67
C GLN A 16 -7.90 29.43 -14.33
N ILE A 17 -8.90 30.32 -14.22
CA ILE A 17 -8.78 31.69 -14.69
C ILE A 17 -7.78 32.43 -13.79
N GLN A 18 -6.72 32.97 -14.39
CA GLN A 18 -5.69 33.75 -13.70
C GLN A 18 -6.15 35.20 -13.51
N GLU A 19 -6.72 35.80 -14.54
CA GLU A 19 -7.22 37.17 -14.52
C GLU A 19 -8.28 37.38 -15.62
N ILE A 20 -9.19 38.34 -15.40
CA ILE A 20 -10.14 38.81 -16.42
C ILE A 20 -9.80 40.26 -16.71
N ALA A 21 -9.41 40.57 -17.95
CA ALA A 21 -9.10 41.92 -18.36
C ALA A 21 -10.37 42.79 -18.43
N TYR A 22 -10.20 44.12 -18.40
CA TYR A 22 -11.31 45.10 -18.37
C TYR A 22 -12.22 45.07 -19.60
N ASP A 23 -11.77 44.45 -20.69
CA ASP A 23 -12.49 44.19 -21.93
C ASP A 23 -13.29 42.86 -21.89
N GLY A 24 -13.22 42.13 -20.78
CA GLY A 24 -13.85 40.82 -20.60
C GLY A 24 -13.03 39.64 -21.11
N THR A 25 -11.78 39.86 -21.54
CA THR A 25 -10.91 38.77 -22.02
C THR A 25 -10.39 37.95 -20.84
N GLU A 26 -10.69 36.65 -20.82
CA GLU A 26 -10.20 35.70 -19.81
C GLU A 26 -8.76 35.28 -20.11
N ILE A 27 -7.85 35.49 -19.17
CA ILE A 27 -6.47 35.00 -19.22
C ILE A 27 -6.39 33.73 -18.37
N TYR A 28 -6.17 32.60 -19.02
CA TYR A 28 -6.10 31.29 -18.37
C TYR A 28 -4.71 31.00 -17.82
N GLN A 29 -4.66 30.39 -16.64
CA GLN A 29 -3.41 29.88 -16.07
C GLN A 29 -2.92 28.70 -16.91
N LEU A 30 -1.71 28.80 -17.45
CA LEU A 30 -1.10 27.69 -18.17
C LEU A 30 -0.75 26.56 -17.19
N PRO A 31 -0.94 25.28 -17.57
CA PRO A 31 -0.45 24.16 -16.80
C PRO A 31 1.06 24.29 -16.56
N PRO A 32 1.53 24.09 -15.32
CA PRO A 32 2.95 24.22 -15.03
C PRO A 32 3.74 23.22 -15.86
N THR A 33 4.83 23.70 -16.47
CA THR A 33 5.74 22.84 -17.22
C THR A 33 6.48 21.88 -16.28
N LEU A 34 7.02 20.78 -16.81
CA LEU A 34 7.79 19.82 -16.03
C LEU A 34 8.98 20.49 -15.30
N SER A 35 9.65 21.43 -15.97
CA SER A 35 10.75 22.22 -15.39
C SER A 35 10.28 23.13 -14.26
N GLU A 36 9.11 23.76 -14.39
CA GLU A 36 8.52 24.60 -13.35
C GLU A 36 8.07 23.78 -12.14
N HIS A 37 7.48 22.60 -12.38
CA HIS A 37 7.13 21.66 -11.32
C HIS A 37 8.38 21.17 -10.57
N LEU A 38 9.44 20.81 -11.28
CA LEU A 38 10.73 20.45 -10.69
C LEU A 38 11.31 21.61 -9.89
N ALA A 39 11.32 22.84 -10.43
CA ALA A 39 11.80 24.01 -9.72
C ALA A 39 11.02 24.29 -8.42
N LYS A 40 9.69 24.13 -8.44
CA LYS A 40 8.84 24.20 -7.24
C LYS A 40 9.20 23.12 -6.20
N CYS A 41 9.50 21.90 -6.64
CA CYS A 41 9.96 20.82 -5.76
C CYS A 41 11.35 21.10 -5.19
N ALA A 42 12.29 21.57 -6.01
CA ALA A 42 13.65 21.89 -5.59
C ALA A 42 13.68 23.06 -4.58
N ALA A 43 12.82 24.07 -4.77
CA ALA A 43 12.68 25.19 -3.84
C ALA A 43 12.11 24.79 -2.46
N LYS A 44 11.49 23.61 -2.35
CA LYS A 44 11.03 23.03 -1.06
C LYS A 44 12.13 22.27 -0.33
N ILE A 45 13.29 22.07 -0.96
CA ILE A 45 14.44 21.41 -0.33
C ILE A 45 15.08 22.42 0.63
N ASP A 46 14.83 22.21 1.91
CA ASP A 46 15.45 22.97 2.98
C ASP A 46 16.83 22.37 3.31
N PHE A 47 17.89 22.95 2.77
CA PHE A 47 19.27 22.53 3.01
C PHE A 47 19.79 22.87 4.40
N SER A 48 19.01 23.59 5.22
CA SER A 48 19.35 23.83 6.63
C SER A 48 19.04 22.63 7.54
N LYS A 49 18.32 21.62 7.03
CA LYS A 49 18.13 20.32 7.69
C LYS A 49 19.39 19.48 7.54
N THR A 50 20.24 19.53 8.57
CA THR A 50 21.50 18.77 8.64
C THR A 50 21.25 17.24 8.60
N ALA A 51 22.26 16.49 8.13
CA ALA A 51 22.27 15.04 7.87
C ALA A 51 21.71 14.11 8.98
N ASN A 52 21.53 14.59 10.22
CA ASN A 52 20.91 13.82 11.29
C ASN A 52 19.42 13.49 11.02
N ASP A 53 18.71 14.29 10.22
CA ASP A 53 17.32 14.00 9.80
C ASP A 53 17.24 13.04 8.61
N ILE A 54 18.30 12.96 7.79
CA ILE A 54 18.35 12.08 6.62
C ILE A 54 18.60 10.62 7.05
N ASP A 55 19.43 10.42 8.08
CA ASP A 55 19.64 9.10 8.68
C ASP A 55 18.36 8.52 9.31
N LEU A 56 17.47 9.37 9.83
CA LEU A 56 16.16 8.95 10.33
C LEU A 56 15.24 8.47 9.21
N VAL A 57 15.29 9.12 8.03
CA VAL A 57 14.52 8.69 6.84
C VAL A 57 15.08 7.40 6.25
N GLN A 58 16.41 7.26 6.11
CA GLN A 58 17.01 6.02 5.61
C GLN A 58 16.86 4.84 6.59
N GLN A 59 16.88 5.10 7.91
CA GLN A 59 16.56 4.07 8.90
C GLN A 59 15.07 3.68 8.89
N SER A 60 14.15 4.61 8.58
CA SER A 60 12.73 4.28 8.46
C SER A 60 12.46 3.36 7.25
N ILE A 61 13.15 3.57 6.12
CA ILE A 61 13.00 2.73 4.91
C ILE A 61 13.60 1.33 5.12
N LYS A 62 14.72 1.21 5.85
CA LYS A 62 15.38 -0.09 6.10
C LYS A 62 14.79 -0.88 7.27
N LYS A 63 14.16 -0.24 8.27
CA LYS A 63 13.60 -0.94 9.45
C LYS A 63 12.19 -1.48 9.23
N GLU A 64 11.50 -1.09 8.16
CA GLU A 64 10.14 -1.61 7.89
C GLU A 64 10.11 -3.05 7.38
N ASP A 65 11.23 -3.62 6.90
CA ASP A 65 11.30 -5.00 6.41
C ASP A 65 11.57 -6.06 7.48
N GLU A 66 12.03 -5.71 8.70
CA GLU A 66 12.45 -6.72 9.69
C GLU A 66 11.80 -6.65 11.07
N LYS A 67 10.96 -5.66 11.40
CA LYS A 67 10.30 -5.60 12.72
C LYS A 67 8.87 -5.07 12.69
N LYS A 68 7.91 -5.98 12.46
CA LYS A 68 6.51 -5.82 12.93
C LYS A 68 6.01 -7.10 13.58
N GLU A 69 6.62 -7.48 14.70
CA GLU A 69 5.88 -8.07 15.83
C GLU A 69 6.15 -7.20 17.08
N GLU A 70 5.06 -6.90 17.78
CA GLU A 70 4.93 -6.30 19.13
C GLU A 70 5.01 -4.77 19.33
N GLU A 71 3.81 -4.25 19.62
CA GLU A 71 3.42 -3.25 20.63
C GLU A 71 3.82 -1.76 20.53
N GLY A 72 2.82 -0.90 20.78
CA GLY A 72 3.01 0.28 21.64
C GLY A 72 2.73 1.66 21.03
N LYS A 73 1.50 2.13 21.25
CA LYS A 73 1.01 3.53 21.39
C LYS A 73 1.93 4.73 21.07
N ASP A 74 1.33 5.64 20.31
CA ASP A 74 1.42 7.10 20.36
C ASP A 74 2.81 7.74 20.29
N SER A 75 3.24 8.14 19.09
CA SER A 75 3.94 9.41 18.92
C SER A 75 3.79 9.95 17.50
N ALA A 76 3.23 11.17 17.43
CA ALA A 76 3.39 12.15 16.36
C ALA A 76 3.07 11.69 14.93
N ALA A 77 1.88 12.12 14.47
CA ALA A 77 1.51 12.40 13.09
C ALA A 77 2.69 12.34 12.09
N HIS A 78 3.00 11.12 11.64
CA HIS A 78 3.81 10.91 10.47
C HIS A 78 2.95 11.41 9.30
N PHE A 79 3.25 12.64 8.86
CA PHE A 79 2.65 13.25 7.68
C PHE A 79 3.05 12.39 6.47
N GLN A 80 2.31 11.29 6.27
CA GLN A 80 2.38 10.51 5.06
C GLN A 80 1.69 11.35 4.00
N SER A 81 2.48 11.85 3.03
CA SER A 81 1.97 12.24 1.71
C SER A 81 0.89 11.25 1.35
N SER A 82 -0.33 11.73 1.11
CA SER A 82 -1.55 10.95 0.93
C SER A 82 -1.30 9.71 0.06
N LEU A 83 -0.84 8.63 0.70
CA LEU A 83 -0.72 7.32 0.11
C LEU A 83 -2.17 6.94 -0.07
N TRP A 84 -2.55 6.72 -1.33
CA TRP A 84 -3.89 6.30 -1.65
C TRP A 84 -4.29 5.17 -0.67
N PRO A 85 -5.44 5.23 0.03
CA PRO A 85 -5.73 4.28 1.11
C PRO A 85 -5.66 2.81 0.69
N TRP A 86 -5.74 2.55 -0.61
CA TRP A 86 -5.67 1.24 -1.24
C TRP A 86 -4.29 0.89 -1.81
N ASP A 87 -3.28 1.75 -1.69
CA ASP A 87 -1.96 1.54 -2.28
C ASP A 87 -1.31 0.26 -1.73
N SER A 88 -1.36 0.08 -0.40
CA SER A 88 -0.85 -1.13 0.25
C SER A 88 -1.57 -2.40 -0.24
N VAL A 89 -2.90 -2.34 -0.39
CA VAL A 89 -3.70 -3.47 -0.87
C VAL A 89 -3.35 -3.78 -2.33
N ARG A 90 -3.26 -2.74 -3.18
CA ARG A 90 -2.90 -2.86 -4.59
C ARG A 90 -1.51 -3.48 -4.75
N ASN A 91 -0.52 -3.02 -3.98
CA ASN A 91 0.85 -3.48 -4.10
C ASN A 91 0.94 -4.96 -3.70
N LYS A 92 0.34 -5.35 -2.57
CA LYS A 92 0.27 -6.76 -2.14
C LYS A 92 -0.45 -7.66 -3.15
N LEU A 93 -1.54 -7.18 -3.75
CA LEU A 93 -2.24 -7.94 -4.80
C LEU A 93 -1.39 -8.10 -6.06
N LYS A 94 -0.66 -7.06 -6.47
CA LYS A 94 0.25 -7.13 -7.62
C LYS A 94 1.41 -8.08 -7.37
N GLU A 95 2.00 -8.04 -6.19
CA GLU A 95 3.06 -8.96 -5.77
C GLU A 95 2.57 -10.41 -5.80
N ALA A 96 1.47 -10.71 -5.09
CA ALA A 96 0.88 -12.04 -5.07
C ALA A 96 0.48 -12.54 -6.47
N PHE A 97 -0.09 -11.67 -7.31
CA PHE A 97 -0.44 -12.02 -8.69
C PHE A 97 0.81 -12.35 -9.52
N THR A 98 1.89 -11.60 -9.35
CA THR A 98 3.16 -11.87 -10.04
C THR A 98 3.72 -13.23 -9.63
N GLU A 99 3.74 -13.54 -8.33
CA GLU A 99 4.19 -14.85 -7.83
C GLU A 99 3.37 -16.01 -8.40
N VAL A 100 2.04 -15.87 -8.47
CA VAL A 100 1.16 -16.88 -9.04
C VAL A 100 1.37 -17.07 -10.54
N CYS A 101 1.55 -15.97 -11.29
CA CYS A 101 1.87 -16.03 -12.72
C CYS A 101 3.18 -16.76 -12.97
N VAL A 102 4.24 -16.40 -12.23
CA VAL A 102 5.55 -17.06 -12.34
C VAL A 102 5.43 -18.55 -12.00
N LEU A 103 4.73 -18.91 -10.93
CA LEU A 103 4.50 -20.32 -10.59
C LEU A 103 3.75 -21.06 -11.70
N SER A 104 2.72 -20.44 -12.28
CA SER A 104 1.97 -21.00 -13.40
C SER A 104 2.87 -21.26 -14.61
N ASP A 105 3.72 -20.30 -14.97
CA ASP A 105 4.66 -20.42 -16.08
C ASP A 105 5.68 -21.54 -15.82
N VAL A 106 6.24 -21.61 -14.61
CA VAL A 106 7.17 -22.67 -14.22
C VAL A 106 6.49 -24.05 -14.31
N LEU A 107 5.26 -24.18 -13.81
CA LEU A 107 4.50 -25.44 -13.89
C LEU A 107 4.18 -25.81 -15.34
N ALA A 108 3.84 -24.84 -16.19
CA ALA A 108 3.59 -25.07 -17.61
C ALA A 108 4.84 -25.61 -18.32
N VAL A 109 6.00 -24.99 -18.08
CA VAL A 109 7.28 -25.43 -18.67
C VAL A 109 7.71 -26.79 -18.12
N ALA A 110 7.61 -27.01 -16.80
CA ALA A 110 7.96 -28.29 -16.16
C ALA A 110 7.07 -29.45 -16.64
N LYS A 111 5.80 -29.18 -16.95
CA LYS A 111 4.86 -30.18 -17.49
C LYS A 111 5.30 -30.70 -18.86
N GLU A 112 5.80 -29.84 -19.73
CA GLU A 112 6.20 -30.22 -21.08
C GLU A 112 7.50 -31.03 -21.12
N LYS A 113 8.34 -30.93 -20.09
CA LYS A 113 9.64 -31.62 -19.97
C LYS A 113 10.66 -31.31 -21.08
N ARG A 114 10.35 -30.36 -21.97
CA ARG A 114 11.21 -29.96 -23.10
C ARG A 114 12.35 -29.05 -22.68
N PHE A 115 12.06 -28.13 -21.76
CA PHE A 115 12.99 -27.07 -21.34
C PHE A 115 13.35 -27.13 -19.85
N MET A 116 12.56 -27.84 -19.05
CA MET A 116 12.81 -28.02 -17.61
C MET A 116 12.30 -29.39 -17.18
N VAL A 117 13.11 -30.12 -16.41
CA VAL A 117 12.76 -31.42 -15.82
C VAL A 117 12.96 -31.31 -14.31
N LEU A 118 11.94 -31.71 -13.55
CA LEU A 118 12.00 -31.76 -12.08
C LEU A 118 12.41 -33.18 -11.67
N ASP A 119 13.67 -33.35 -11.29
CA ASP A 119 14.17 -34.63 -10.82
C ASP A 119 13.77 -34.86 -9.35
N PRO A 120 13.20 -36.04 -9.02
CA PRO A 120 12.85 -36.36 -7.65
C PRO A 120 14.13 -36.56 -6.83
N ILE A 121 14.29 -35.74 -5.79
CA ILE A 121 15.33 -35.91 -4.78
C ILE A 121 14.74 -36.57 -3.52
N PRO A 122 15.48 -37.45 -2.82
CA PRO A 122 15.05 -37.93 -1.51
C PRO A 122 14.86 -36.74 -0.57
N GLN A 123 13.63 -36.55 -0.09
CA GLN A 123 13.34 -35.52 0.90
C GLN A 123 13.30 -36.14 2.29
N GLU A 124 13.95 -35.50 3.25
CA GLU A 124 13.70 -35.81 4.65
C GLU A 124 12.23 -35.55 4.96
N PRO A 125 11.56 -36.42 5.73
CA PRO A 125 10.18 -36.19 6.11
C PRO A 125 10.09 -34.83 6.83
N PRO A 126 9.22 -33.93 6.38
CA PRO A 126 9.16 -32.58 6.94
C PRO A 126 8.89 -32.65 8.44
N GLU A 127 9.64 -31.87 9.22
CA GLU A 127 9.44 -31.79 10.66
C GLU A 127 8.07 -31.15 10.95
N VAL A 128 7.06 -31.98 11.19
CA VAL A 128 5.73 -31.49 11.55
C VAL A 128 5.74 -31.11 13.02
N LYS A 129 5.58 -29.81 13.32
CA LYS A 129 5.39 -29.29 14.69
C LYS A 129 3.89 -29.10 14.95
N PRO A 130 3.13 -30.15 15.36
CA PRO A 130 1.68 -30.07 15.50
C PRO A 130 1.24 -28.98 16.48
N MET A 131 2.00 -28.74 17.54
CA MET A 131 1.70 -27.70 18.52
C MET A 131 1.77 -26.29 17.91
N VAL A 132 2.67 -26.05 16.96
CA VAL A 132 2.77 -24.77 16.23
C VAL A 132 1.53 -24.56 15.36
N GLN A 133 1.04 -25.62 14.69
CA GLN A 133 -0.18 -25.53 13.90
C GLN A 133 -1.42 -25.25 14.76
N VAL A 134 -1.52 -25.89 15.93
CA VAL A 134 -2.62 -25.64 16.89
C VAL A 134 -2.55 -24.20 17.40
N TYR A 135 -1.37 -23.71 17.75
CA TYR A 135 -1.18 -22.34 18.21
C TYR A 135 -1.52 -21.31 17.13
N ALA A 136 -1.07 -21.52 15.90
CA ALA A 136 -1.39 -20.65 14.76
C ALA A 136 -2.90 -20.58 14.52
N ARG A 137 -3.60 -21.73 14.54
CA ARG A 137 -5.06 -21.79 14.43
C ARG A 137 -5.76 -21.05 15.57
N LYS A 138 -5.29 -21.24 16.82
CA LYS A 138 -5.84 -20.54 17.99
C LYS A 138 -5.67 -19.01 17.84
N LYS A 139 -4.48 -18.53 17.45
CA LYS A 139 -4.20 -17.10 17.21
C LYS A 139 -5.10 -16.52 16.12
N ALA A 140 -5.24 -17.23 15.00
CA ALA A 140 -6.10 -16.82 13.89
C ALA A 140 -7.59 -16.74 14.30
N LEU A 141 -8.08 -17.75 15.02
CA LEU A 141 -9.48 -17.80 15.47
C LEU A 141 -9.79 -16.71 16.51
N ALA A 142 -8.88 -16.49 17.46
CA ALA A 142 -9.01 -15.40 18.42
C ALA A 142 -9.02 -14.03 17.73
N SER A 143 -8.16 -13.82 16.74
CA SER A 143 -8.14 -12.59 15.93
C SER A 143 -9.46 -12.37 15.19
N ALA A 144 -9.98 -13.42 14.52
CA ALA A 144 -11.26 -13.36 13.83
C ALA A 144 -12.43 -13.04 14.78
N ALA A 145 -12.48 -13.69 15.95
CA ALA A 145 -13.49 -13.43 16.98
C ALA A 145 -13.45 -11.98 17.45
N ASN A 146 -12.26 -11.44 17.72
CA ASN A 146 -12.09 -10.04 18.13
C ASN A 146 -12.56 -9.05 17.06
N ILE A 147 -12.28 -9.31 15.78
CA ILE A 147 -12.77 -8.48 14.67
C ILE A 147 -14.30 -8.48 14.63
N LEU A 148 -14.92 -9.65 14.75
CA LEU A 148 -16.38 -9.79 14.72
C LEU A 148 -17.05 -9.09 15.91
N LEU A 149 -16.53 -9.29 17.12
CA LEU A 149 -17.04 -8.62 18.32
C LEU A 149 -16.90 -7.10 18.23
N THR A 150 -15.73 -6.62 17.79
CA THR A 150 -15.48 -5.18 17.60
C THR A 150 -16.43 -4.59 16.55
N GLY A 151 -16.65 -5.32 15.45
CA GLY A 151 -17.60 -4.93 14.41
C GLY A 151 -19.04 -4.86 14.95
N ALA A 152 -19.46 -5.86 15.72
CA ALA A 152 -20.79 -5.91 16.31
C ALA A 152 -21.05 -4.75 17.28
N GLU A 153 -20.09 -4.43 18.15
CA GLU A 153 -20.20 -3.28 19.06
C GLU A 153 -20.28 -1.95 18.32
N ARG A 154 -19.46 -1.76 17.27
CA ARG A 154 -19.53 -0.56 16.43
C ARG A 154 -20.91 -0.42 15.76
N LEU A 155 -21.45 -1.50 15.22
CA LEU A 155 -22.78 -1.50 14.61
C LEU A 155 -23.88 -1.19 15.63
N LYS A 156 -23.77 -1.71 16.85
CA LYS A 156 -24.70 -1.39 17.94
C LYS A 156 -24.66 0.10 18.29
N SER A 157 -23.47 0.68 18.41
CA SER A 157 -23.29 2.11 18.70
C SER A 157 -23.76 3.03 17.58
N ALA A 158 -23.74 2.58 16.32
CA ALA A 158 -24.19 3.37 15.18
C ALA A 158 -25.73 3.39 15.01
N ASN A 159 -26.45 2.47 15.66
CA ASN A 159 -27.90 2.33 15.59
C ASN A 159 -28.63 2.84 16.85
N GLN A 160 -27.91 3.48 17.78
CA GLN A 160 -28.46 4.25 18.91
C GLN A 160 -28.41 5.74 18.60
#